data_AF-A0A3S1TYW8-F1
#
_entry.id   AF-A0A3S1TYW8-F1
#
_cell.length_a   1.000
_cell.length_b   1.000
_cell.length_c   1.000
_cell.angle_alpha   90.00
_cell.angle_beta   90.00
_cell.angle_gamma   90.00
#
_symmetry.space_group_name_H-M   'P 1'
#
loop_
_entity.id
_entity.type
_entity.pdbx_description
1 polymer ?
#
loop_
_entity_poly.entity_id
_entity_poly.type
_entity_poly.pdbx_seq_one_letter_code
_entity_poly.pdbx_strand_id
1 'polypeptide(L)'
;EQAYPKDRILELYLNEIFFGFGAYGVAGAALTYFDKSVNELSVAEAAYLASLPKGPNNYHPFKHADRAIERRNWVIDQMVENGYVTREEGNKAKAEPLGVTPRRSGTYLFAGEYFTEEVRRQIIARYGENALYEGGLSVRTTLDPKIQLIARKSMQNGLMKYDTLRGYRGPVTSIDVSGDWGVPLGAVKGLEDVPEWSLAVVLDSS
;
A
#
# COMPACT_ATOMS: atom_id res chain seq x y z
N GLU A 1 -10.39 -35.03 -3.75
CA GLU A 1 -10.50 -34.06 -2.64
C GLU A 1 -10.40 -34.71 -1.24
N GLN A 2 -9.41 -35.56 -0.95
CA GLN A 2 -9.34 -36.30 0.33
C GLN A 2 -7.97 -36.25 1.03
N ALA A 3 -7.00 -35.49 0.53
CA ALA A 3 -5.63 -35.52 1.07
C ALA A 3 -5.42 -34.66 2.33
N TYR A 4 -6.26 -33.65 2.58
CA TYR A 4 -6.09 -32.72 3.70
C TYR A 4 -7.44 -32.42 4.40
N PRO A 5 -7.43 -32.20 5.74
CA PRO A 5 -8.60 -31.75 6.46
C PRO A 5 -9.02 -30.34 6.02
N LYS A 6 -10.32 -30.00 6.16
CA LYS A 6 -10.88 -28.70 5.71
C LYS A 6 -10.13 -27.50 6.27
N ASP A 7 -9.72 -27.56 7.53
CA ASP A 7 -8.99 -26.47 8.19
C ASP A 7 -7.63 -26.22 7.53
N ARG A 8 -6.95 -27.30 7.08
CA ARG A 8 -5.68 -27.19 6.36
C ARG A 8 -5.86 -26.62 4.96
N ILE A 9 -6.96 -26.97 4.28
CA ILE A 9 -7.31 -26.40 2.97
C ILE A 9 -7.59 -24.90 3.11
N LEU A 10 -8.33 -24.51 4.15
CA LEU A 10 -8.64 -23.12 4.45
C LEU A 10 -7.38 -22.32 4.81
N GLU A 11 -6.49 -22.89 5.62
CA GLU A 11 -5.21 -22.26 5.98
C GLU A 11 -4.34 -21.97 4.74
N LEU A 12 -4.18 -22.95 3.85
CA LEU A 12 -3.44 -22.78 2.59
C LEU A 12 -4.06 -21.66 1.75
N TYR A 13 -5.39 -21.71 1.56
CA TYR A 13 -6.12 -20.71 0.81
C TYR A 13 -5.98 -19.30 1.39
N LEU A 14 -6.11 -19.16 2.72
CA LEU A 14 -6.00 -17.87 3.41
C LEU A 14 -4.60 -17.28 3.36
N ASN A 15 -3.55 -18.08 3.13
CA ASN A 15 -2.18 -17.60 2.99
C ASN A 15 -1.83 -17.19 1.56
N GLU A 16 -2.54 -17.71 0.55
CA GLU A 16 -2.20 -17.49 -0.86
C GLU A 16 -3.09 -16.46 -1.57
N ILE A 17 -4.33 -16.26 -1.12
CA ILE A 17 -5.26 -15.41 -1.88
C ILE A 17 -4.84 -13.94 -1.94
N PHE A 18 -5.04 -13.34 -3.11
CA PHE A 18 -4.78 -11.92 -3.37
C PHE A 18 -5.93 -11.04 -2.85
N PHE A 19 -5.59 -10.02 -2.06
CA PHE A 19 -6.55 -9.08 -1.47
C PHE A 19 -6.55 -7.69 -2.14
N GLY A 20 -5.66 -7.42 -3.10
CA GLY A 20 -5.45 -6.06 -3.63
C GLY A 20 -4.26 -5.35 -2.97
N PHE A 21 -3.85 -4.21 -3.52
CA PHE A 21 -2.69 -3.43 -3.03
C PHE A 21 -1.36 -4.22 -2.91
N GLY A 22 -1.19 -5.28 -3.71
CA GLY A 22 -0.01 -6.14 -3.62
C GLY A 22 -0.01 -7.05 -2.38
N ALA A 23 -1.11 -7.09 -1.61
CA ALA A 23 -1.25 -7.95 -0.45
C ALA A 23 -1.70 -9.36 -0.84
N TYR A 24 -0.92 -10.35 -0.42
CA TYR A 24 -1.23 -11.77 -0.52
C TYR A 24 -1.34 -12.36 0.89
N GLY A 25 -2.32 -13.22 1.07
CA GLY A 25 -2.64 -13.84 2.34
C GLY A 25 -3.28 -12.88 3.35
N VAL A 26 -4.05 -13.44 4.28
CA VAL A 26 -4.86 -12.67 5.24
C VAL A 26 -3.98 -11.85 6.21
N ALA A 27 -2.81 -12.36 6.58
CA ALA A 27 -1.85 -11.63 7.41
C ALA A 27 -1.22 -10.44 6.66
N GLY A 28 -0.84 -10.63 5.39
CA GLY A 28 -0.35 -9.55 4.54
C GLY A 28 -1.41 -8.48 4.32
N ALA A 29 -2.67 -8.90 4.14
CA ALA A 29 -3.80 -7.98 4.00
C ALA A 29 -4.10 -7.19 5.28
N ALA A 30 -4.11 -7.83 6.46
CA ALA A 30 -4.29 -7.15 7.73
C ALA A 30 -3.27 -6.03 7.95
N LEU A 31 -1.99 -6.31 7.66
CA LEU A 31 -0.92 -5.32 7.72
C LEU A 31 -1.06 -4.23 6.65
N THR A 32 -1.43 -4.60 5.42
CA THR A 32 -1.51 -3.65 4.30
C THR A 32 -2.65 -2.66 4.46
N TYR A 33 -3.82 -3.13 4.92
CA TYR A 33 -5.03 -2.32 4.99
C TYR A 33 -5.22 -1.62 6.34
N PHE A 34 -4.69 -2.19 7.43
CA PHE A 34 -4.97 -1.72 8.80
C PHE A 34 -3.73 -1.60 9.69
N ASP A 35 -2.54 -1.98 9.22
CA ASP A 35 -1.29 -2.03 10.03
C ASP A 35 -1.45 -2.84 11.34
N LYS A 36 -2.23 -3.93 11.27
CA LYS A 36 -2.58 -4.79 12.41
C LYS A 36 -2.19 -6.23 12.17
N SER A 37 -1.96 -6.97 13.26
CA SER A 37 -1.98 -8.43 13.22
C SER A 37 -3.40 -8.95 12.97
N VAL A 38 -3.54 -10.15 12.39
CA VAL A 38 -4.84 -10.80 12.14
C VAL A 38 -5.67 -10.90 13.42
N ASN A 39 -5.02 -11.14 14.56
CA ASN A 39 -5.68 -11.31 15.86
C ASN A 39 -6.14 -9.98 16.49
N GLU A 40 -5.78 -8.84 15.89
CA GLU A 40 -6.14 -7.50 16.36
C GLU A 40 -7.23 -6.85 15.51
N LEU A 41 -7.70 -7.55 14.47
CA LEU A 41 -8.74 -7.05 13.58
C LEU A 41 -10.08 -6.97 14.31
N SER A 42 -10.79 -5.85 14.10
CA SER A 42 -12.19 -5.75 14.49
C SER A 42 -13.09 -6.58 13.57
N VAL A 43 -14.33 -6.81 13.99
CA VAL A 43 -15.35 -7.48 13.15
C VAL A 43 -15.53 -6.74 11.82
N ALA A 44 -15.53 -5.40 11.83
CA ALA A 44 -15.68 -4.60 10.62
C ALA A 44 -14.48 -4.76 9.68
N GLU A 45 -13.26 -4.78 10.23
CA GLU A 45 -12.01 -4.93 9.47
C GLU A 45 -11.90 -6.34 8.86
N ALA A 46 -12.18 -7.38 9.66
CA ALA A 46 -12.20 -8.76 9.20
C ALA A 46 -13.25 -8.99 8.10
N ALA A 47 -14.47 -8.46 8.28
CA ALA A 47 -15.53 -8.54 7.28
C ALA A 47 -15.17 -7.82 5.98
N TYR A 48 -14.43 -6.71 6.07
CA TYR A 48 -13.95 -6.00 4.88
C TYR A 48 -12.89 -6.83 4.14
N LEU A 49 -11.90 -7.39 4.84
CA LEU A 49 -10.91 -8.28 4.19
C LEU A 49 -11.59 -9.47 3.52
N ALA A 50 -12.56 -10.10 4.19
CA ALA A 50 -13.34 -11.22 3.62
C ALA A 50 -14.17 -10.84 2.38
N SER A 51 -14.40 -9.55 2.14
CA SER A 51 -15.10 -9.05 0.95
C SER A 51 -14.20 -8.99 -0.30
N LEU A 52 -12.89 -8.85 -0.11
CA LEU A 52 -11.91 -8.58 -1.17
C LEU A 52 -11.66 -9.76 -2.12
N PRO A 53 -11.58 -11.04 -1.68
CA PRO A 53 -11.42 -12.21 -2.56
C PRO A 53 -12.32 -12.24 -3.80
N LYS A 54 -13.57 -11.76 -3.67
CA LYS A 54 -14.54 -11.75 -4.77
C LYS A 54 -14.18 -10.74 -5.88
N GLY A 55 -13.41 -9.70 -5.56
CA GLY A 55 -13.08 -8.64 -6.50
C GLY A 55 -12.40 -7.47 -5.80
N PRO A 56 -11.08 -7.50 -5.59
CA PRO A 56 -10.38 -6.48 -4.80
C PRO A 56 -10.48 -5.09 -5.42
N ASN A 57 -10.49 -5.02 -6.76
CA ASN A 57 -10.72 -3.76 -7.48
C ASN A 57 -12.17 -3.27 -7.40
N ASN A 58 -13.16 -4.18 -7.35
CA ASN A 58 -14.58 -3.80 -7.26
C ASN A 58 -14.94 -3.20 -5.90
N TYR A 59 -14.21 -3.59 -4.87
CA TYR A 59 -14.39 -3.16 -3.48
C TYR A 59 -13.21 -2.30 -3.00
N HIS A 60 -12.60 -1.55 -3.90
CA HIS A 60 -11.46 -0.68 -3.60
C HIS A 60 -11.87 0.42 -2.60
N PRO A 61 -11.13 0.61 -1.49
CA PRO A 61 -11.61 1.42 -0.36
C PRO A 61 -11.64 2.94 -0.59
N PHE A 62 -10.98 3.42 -1.65
CA PHE A 62 -10.89 4.84 -2.01
C PHE A 62 -11.64 5.16 -3.30
N LYS A 63 -11.54 4.29 -4.31
CA LYS A 63 -12.21 4.48 -5.60
C LYS A 63 -13.70 4.11 -5.54
N HIS A 64 -14.06 3.10 -4.73
CA HIS A 64 -15.39 2.49 -4.68
C HIS A 64 -15.83 2.23 -3.23
N ALA A 65 -15.67 3.23 -2.37
CA ALA A 65 -15.92 3.13 -0.93
C ALA A 65 -17.35 2.66 -0.58
N ASP A 66 -18.37 3.21 -1.25
CA ASP A 66 -19.77 2.83 -0.97
C ASP A 66 -20.04 1.34 -1.25
N ARG A 67 -19.54 0.84 -2.39
CA ARG A 67 -19.63 -0.59 -2.76
C ARG A 67 -18.86 -1.47 -1.78
N ALA A 68 -17.72 -1.01 -1.28
CA ALA A 68 -16.95 -1.70 -0.27
C ALA A 68 -17.70 -1.78 1.08
N ILE A 69 -18.33 -0.69 1.51
CA ILE A 69 -19.16 -0.66 2.74
C ILE A 69 -20.35 -1.60 2.62
N GLU A 70 -21.09 -1.53 1.51
CA GLU A 70 -22.24 -2.40 1.26
C GLU A 70 -21.83 -3.87 1.34
N ARG A 71 -20.73 -4.24 0.69
CA ARG A 71 -20.24 -5.62 0.69
C ARG A 71 -19.77 -6.08 2.07
N ARG A 72 -19.04 -5.25 2.81
CA ARG A 72 -18.64 -5.52 4.20
C ARG A 72 -19.87 -5.75 5.08
N ASN A 73 -20.88 -4.89 4.97
CA ASN A 73 -22.09 -4.99 5.79
C ASN A 73 -22.86 -6.29 5.50
N TRP A 74 -22.90 -6.72 4.22
CA TRP A 74 -23.45 -8.03 3.86
C TRP A 74 -22.67 -9.19 4.50
N VAL A 75 -21.34 -9.12 4.55
CA VAL A 75 -20.53 -10.15 5.25
C VAL A 75 -20.85 -10.16 6.75
N ILE A 76 -21.00 -8.99 7.38
CA ILE A 76 -21.40 -8.89 8.79
C ILE A 76 -22.78 -9.51 9.02
N ASP A 77 -23.75 -9.30 8.12
CA ASP A 77 -25.06 -9.96 8.19
C ASP A 77 -24.95 -11.47 8.19
N GLN A 78 -24.11 -12.02 7.29
CA GLN A 78 -23.85 -13.45 7.27
C GLN A 78 -23.16 -13.95 8.55
N MET A 79 -22.28 -13.16 9.15
CA MET A 79 -21.65 -13.52 10.43
C MET A 79 -22.69 -13.59 11.56
N VAL A 80 -23.65 -12.67 11.60
CA VAL A 80 -24.76 -12.68 12.57
C VAL A 80 -25.68 -13.88 12.35
N GLU A 81 -26.10 -14.12 11.11
CA GLU A 81 -27.00 -15.23 10.75
C GLU A 81 -26.40 -16.60 11.08
N ASN A 82 -25.08 -16.75 10.92
CA ASN A 82 -24.38 -17.99 11.23
C ASN A 82 -23.88 -18.06 12.70
N GLY A 83 -24.18 -17.06 13.53
CA GLY A 83 -23.87 -17.05 14.96
C GLY A 83 -22.40 -16.81 15.31
N TYR A 84 -21.59 -16.27 14.40
CA TYR A 84 -20.20 -15.90 14.68
C TYR A 84 -20.05 -14.61 15.49
N VAL A 85 -21.04 -13.71 15.41
CA VAL A 85 -21.15 -12.48 16.20
C VAL A 85 -22.60 -12.24 16.60
N THR A 86 -22.81 -11.51 17.69
CA THR A 86 -24.16 -11.10 18.11
C THR A 86 -24.72 -10.02 17.20
N ARG A 87 -26.05 -9.84 17.21
CA ARG A 87 -26.72 -8.76 16.47
C ARG A 87 -26.23 -7.38 16.91
N GLU A 88 -25.94 -7.19 18.20
CA GLU A 88 -25.44 -5.94 18.74
C GLU A 88 -24.04 -5.62 18.22
N GLU A 89 -23.12 -6.60 18.27
CA GLU A 89 -21.77 -6.47 17.71
C GLU A 89 -21.82 -6.20 16.20
N GLY A 90 -22.69 -6.90 15.47
CA GLY A 90 -22.87 -6.68 14.03
C GLY A 90 -23.35 -5.26 13.72
N ASN A 91 -24.34 -4.75 14.45
CA ASN A 91 -24.83 -3.38 14.28
C ASN A 91 -23.75 -2.34 14.60
N LYS A 92 -22.97 -2.56 15.67
CA LYS A 92 -21.84 -1.70 16.03
C LYS A 92 -20.79 -1.69 14.92
N ALA A 93 -20.39 -2.86 14.42
CA ALA A 93 -19.39 -3.00 13.36
C ALA A 93 -19.83 -2.33 12.04
N LYS A 94 -21.12 -2.38 11.69
CA LYS A 94 -21.63 -1.70 10.48
C LYS A 94 -21.60 -0.18 10.58
N ALA A 95 -21.71 0.37 11.79
CA ALA A 95 -21.63 1.80 12.03
C ALA A 95 -20.20 2.36 11.95
N GLU A 96 -19.18 1.49 12.01
CA GLU A 96 -17.79 1.89 11.84
C GLU A 96 -17.50 2.27 10.38
N PRO A 97 -16.63 3.28 10.13
CA PRO A 97 -16.10 3.52 8.78
C PRO A 97 -15.29 2.30 8.31
N LEU A 98 -14.91 2.25 7.02
CA LEU A 98 -14.04 1.17 6.54
C LEU A 98 -12.70 1.10 7.28
N GLY A 99 -12.24 2.23 7.86
CA GLY A 99 -11.05 2.27 8.70
C GLY A 99 -9.75 1.94 7.97
N VAL A 100 -9.77 1.86 6.64
CA VAL A 100 -8.58 1.52 5.85
C VAL A 100 -7.60 2.68 5.94
N THR A 101 -6.55 2.45 6.72
CA THR A 101 -5.33 3.24 6.75
C THR A 101 -4.28 2.41 6.03
N PRO A 102 -4.17 2.51 4.69
CA PRO A 102 -3.20 1.72 3.96
C PRO A 102 -1.87 2.01 4.59
N ARG A 103 -1.13 0.96 4.93
CA ARG A 103 0.28 1.11 5.19
C ARG A 103 0.83 1.93 4.02
N ARG A 104 1.40 3.11 4.30
CA ARG A 104 2.19 3.81 3.28
C ARG A 104 3.17 2.77 2.76
N SER A 105 3.10 2.49 1.46
CA SER A 105 3.65 1.29 0.83
C SER A 105 4.90 0.73 1.51
N GLY A 106 4.82 -0.53 1.93
CA GLY A 106 5.93 -1.34 2.41
C GLY A 106 6.37 -1.09 3.85
N THR A 107 7.32 -1.89 4.30
CA THR A 107 8.30 -1.48 5.29
C THR A 107 8.95 -0.20 4.76
N TYR A 108 8.32 0.96 4.96
CA TYR A 108 8.95 2.24 4.68
C TYR A 108 10.03 2.45 5.73
N LEU A 109 11.13 1.71 5.58
CA LEU A 109 12.43 2.21 5.96
C LEU A 109 12.61 3.45 5.10
N PHE A 110 12.20 4.60 5.65
CA PHE A 110 12.39 5.90 5.02
C PHE A 110 13.83 5.94 4.45
N ALA A 111 13.95 6.23 3.15
CA ALA A 111 15.20 6.22 2.37
C ALA A 111 15.79 4.85 1.95
N GLY A 112 15.16 3.71 2.23
CA GLY A 112 15.68 2.36 1.95
C GLY A 112 15.26 1.71 0.62
N GLU A 113 14.42 2.35 -0.19
CA GLU A 113 13.79 1.75 -1.39
C GLU A 113 14.80 1.10 -2.35
N TYR A 114 15.87 1.81 -2.69
CA TYR A 114 16.95 1.30 -3.54
C TYR A 114 17.66 0.09 -2.92
N PHE A 115 17.86 0.10 -1.60
CA PHE A 115 18.49 -1.02 -0.89
C PHE A 115 17.56 -2.23 -0.86
N THR A 116 16.27 -2.03 -0.59
CA THR A 116 15.27 -3.09 -0.59
C THR A 116 15.12 -3.72 -1.97
N GLU A 117 15.14 -2.92 -3.04
CA GLU A 117 15.12 -3.41 -4.42
C GLU A 117 16.38 -4.22 -4.75
N GLU A 118 17.55 -3.78 -4.29
CA GLU A 118 18.79 -4.55 -4.47
C GLU A 118 18.75 -5.89 -3.71
N VAL A 119 18.22 -5.90 -2.49
CA VAL A 119 17.98 -7.15 -1.74
C VAL A 119 17.03 -8.06 -2.50
N ARG A 120 15.96 -7.53 -3.08
CA ARG A 120 15.02 -8.30 -3.93
C ARG A 120 15.75 -8.94 -5.11
N ARG A 121 16.55 -8.17 -5.85
CA ARG A 121 17.36 -8.66 -6.99
C ARG A 121 18.32 -9.77 -6.56
N GLN A 122 18.99 -9.61 -5.42
CA GLN A 122 19.92 -10.62 -4.90
C GLN A 122 19.21 -11.91 -4.49
N ILE A 123 18.01 -11.83 -3.91
CA ILE A 123 17.22 -13.02 -3.56
C ILE A 123 16.79 -13.75 -4.82
N ILE A 124 16.27 -13.03 -5.84
CA ILE A 124 15.90 -13.64 -7.12
C ILE A 124 17.09 -14.32 -7.77
N ALA A 125 18.25 -13.64 -7.81
CA ALA A 125 19.46 -14.19 -8.42
C ALA A 125 19.95 -15.47 -7.71
N ARG A 126 19.74 -15.60 -6.40
CA ARG A 126 20.22 -16.74 -5.60
C ARG A 126 19.21 -17.88 -5.48
N TYR A 127 17.93 -17.55 -5.39
CA TYR A 127 16.88 -18.49 -4.99
C TYR A 127 15.72 -18.57 -5.99
N GLY A 128 15.72 -17.73 -7.02
CA GLY A 128 14.64 -17.65 -8.00
C GLY A 128 13.44 -16.83 -7.49
N GLU A 129 12.54 -16.48 -8.41
CA GLU A 129 11.34 -15.69 -8.09
C GLU A 129 10.37 -16.43 -7.18
N ASN A 130 10.17 -17.74 -7.39
CA ASN A 130 9.25 -18.53 -6.57
C ASN A 130 9.68 -18.53 -5.10
N ALA A 131 10.98 -18.64 -4.81
CA ALA A 131 11.47 -18.60 -3.44
C ALA A 131 11.29 -17.21 -2.80
N LEU A 132 11.42 -16.12 -3.58
CA LEU A 132 11.17 -14.77 -3.08
C LEU A 132 9.71 -14.56 -2.68
N TYR A 133 8.77 -14.98 -3.53
CA TYR A 133 7.35 -14.63 -3.37
C TYR A 133 6.55 -15.69 -2.61
N GLU A 134 6.92 -16.96 -2.70
CA GLU A 134 6.16 -18.09 -2.14
C GLU A 134 6.95 -18.83 -1.05
N GLY A 135 8.26 -18.61 -0.96
CA GLY A 135 9.16 -19.35 -0.07
C GLY A 135 9.08 -18.98 1.41
N GLY A 136 8.27 -17.96 1.78
CA GLY A 136 8.12 -17.53 3.17
C GLY A 136 9.42 -17.06 3.84
N LEU A 137 10.35 -16.51 3.07
CA LEU A 137 11.69 -16.16 3.55
C LEU A 137 11.65 -15.00 4.57
N SER A 138 12.35 -15.18 5.70
CA SER A 138 12.69 -14.09 6.61
C SER A 138 14.09 -13.56 6.26
N VAL A 139 14.17 -12.29 5.86
CA VAL A 139 15.40 -11.69 5.31
C VAL A 139 15.98 -10.69 6.31
N ARG A 140 17.15 -11.01 6.87
CA ARG A 140 17.95 -10.07 7.66
C ARG A 140 19.06 -9.48 6.80
N THR A 141 19.12 -8.15 6.73
CA THR A 141 20.08 -7.43 5.87
C THR A 141 21.06 -6.61 6.71
N THR A 142 22.04 -6.01 6.03
CA THR A 142 23.03 -5.11 6.63
C THR A 142 22.60 -3.65 6.63
N LEU A 143 21.33 -3.35 6.33
CA LEU A 143 20.85 -1.98 6.24
C LEU A 143 20.89 -1.29 7.61
N ASP A 144 21.65 -0.21 7.71
CA ASP A 144 21.56 0.74 8.82
C ASP A 144 20.68 1.93 8.38
N PRO A 145 19.49 2.12 8.99
CA PRO A 145 18.57 3.18 8.60
C PRO A 145 19.15 4.60 8.79
N LYS A 146 20.00 4.80 9.80
CA LYS A 146 20.60 6.12 10.09
C LYS A 146 21.62 6.48 9.01
N ILE A 147 22.46 5.53 8.61
CA ILE A 147 23.44 5.75 7.55
C ILE A 147 22.75 5.95 6.20
N GLN A 148 21.72 5.15 5.91
CA GLN A 148 20.95 5.27 4.67
C GLN A 148 20.32 6.66 4.49
N LEU A 149 19.76 7.21 5.57
CA LEU A 149 19.24 8.57 5.63
C LEU A 149 20.29 9.62 5.25
N ILE A 150 21.48 9.53 5.85
CA ILE A 150 22.60 10.45 5.59
C ILE A 150 23.10 10.31 4.15
N ALA A 151 23.19 9.08 3.65
CA ALA A 151 23.62 8.80 2.28
C ALA A 151 22.66 9.41 1.25
N ARG A 152 21.34 9.21 1.42
CA ARG A 152 20.32 9.79 0.54
C ARG A 152 20.40 11.32 0.52
N LYS A 153 20.44 11.93 1.70
CA LYS A 153 20.54 13.40 1.83
C LYS A 153 21.81 13.95 1.17
N SER A 154 22.95 13.29 1.38
CA SER A 154 24.23 13.69 0.78
C SER A 154 24.19 13.61 -0.75
N MET A 155 23.63 12.52 -1.29
CA MET A 155 23.47 12.32 -2.74
C MET A 155 22.57 13.40 -3.35
N GLN A 156 21.37 13.60 -2.77
CA GLN A 156 20.42 14.62 -3.23
C GLN A 156 21.05 16.02 -3.21
N ASN A 157 21.71 16.40 -2.12
CA ASN A 157 22.38 17.70 -2.00
C ASN A 157 23.48 17.87 -3.06
N GLY A 158 24.26 16.82 -3.33
CA GLY A 158 25.29 16.83 -4.36
C GLY A 158 24.71 17.04 -5.76
N LEU A 159 23.63 16.34 -6.10
CA LEU A 159 22.94 16.45 -7.38
C LEU A 159 22.28 17.83 -7.56
N MET A 160 21.58 18.33 -6.53
CA MET A 160 20.99 19.66 -6.55
C MET A 160 22.05 20.75 -6.72
N LYS A 161 23.17 20.66 -6.00
CA LYS A 161 24.29 21.60 -6.14
C LYS A 161 24.88 21.54 -7.56
N TYR A 162 25.07 20.34 -8.11
CA TYR A 162 25.57 20.15 -9.47
C TYR A 162 24.64 20.78 -10.52
N ASP A 163 23.33 20.62 -10.36
CA ASP A 163 22.32 21.15 -11.28
C ASP A 163 22.22 22.68 -11.20
N THR A 164 22.04 23.21 -9.99
CA THR A 164 21.87 24.65 -9.75
C THR A 164 23.07 25.49 -10.19
N LEU A 165 24.30 24.96 -10.12
CA LEU A 165 25.50 25.63 -10.62
C LEU A 165 25.55 25.80 -12.15
N ARG A 166 24.76 25.03 -12.90
CA ARG A 166 24.69 25.10 -14.37
C ARG A 166 23.58 26.04 -14.88
N GLY A 167 22.84 26.64 -13.95
CA GLY A 167 21.73 27.53 -14.28
C GLY A 167 20.44 26.79 -14.59
N TYR A 168 19.40 27.58 -14.85
CA TYR A 168 18.04 27.10 -15.07
C TYR A 168 17.89 26.43 -16.44
N ARG A 169 17.24 25.26 -16.48
CA ARG A 169 17.04 24.45 -17.69
C ARG A 169 15.67 24.66 -18.38
N GLY A 170 14.87 25.61 -17.90
CA GLY A 170 13.50 25.80 -18.35
C GLY A 170 12.46 25.10 -17.46
N PRO A 171 11.16 25.34 -17.71
CA PRO A 171 10.09 24.77 -16.91
C PRO A 171 9.93 23.27 -17.19
N VAL A 172 9.37 22.55 -16.22
CA VAL A 172 9.06 21.11 -16.37
C VAL A 172 8.04 20.89 -17.50
N THR A 173 7.06 21.78 -17.60
CA THR A 173 6.06 21.83 -18.68
C THR A 173 5.42 23.21 -18.74
N SER A 174 4.63 23.47 -19.78
CA SER A 174 3.81 24.67 -19.91
C SER A 174 2.35 24.35 -19.63
N ILE A 175 1.67 25.21 -18.88
CA ILE A 175 0.25 25.08 -18.52
C ILE A 175 -0.46 26.38 -18.94
N ASP A 176 -1.65 26.25 -19.53
CA ASP A 176 -2.52 27.39 -19.80
C ASP A 176 -3.08 27.94 -18.49
N VAL A 177 -2.81 29.23 -18.24
CA VAL A 177 -3.20 29.94 -17.01
C VAL A 177 -4.53 30.70 -17.15
N SER A 178 -5.19 30.64 -18.31
CA SER A 178 -6.46 31.35 -18.57
C SER A 178 -7.67 30.76 -17.84
N GLY A 179 -7.58 29.52 -17.35
CA GLY A 179 -8.62 28.81 -16.61
C GLY A 179 -8.16 28.27 -15.24
N ASP A 180 -8.84 27.22 -14.74
CA ASP A 180 -8.40 26.51 -13.53
C ASP A 180 -7.14 25.68 -13.83
N TRP A 181 -5.98 26.31 -13.66
CA TRP A 181 -4.67 25.69 -13.86
C TRP A 181 -4.29 24.69 -12.75
N GLY A 182 -5.08 24.58 -11.67
CA GLY A 182 -4.83 23.63 -10.58
C GLY A 182 -5.02 22.17 -11.02
N VAL A 183 -6.05 21.91 -11.84
CA VAL A 183 -6.30 20.58 -12.42
C VAL A 183 -5.14 20.10 -13.31
N PRO A 184 -4.67 20.88 -14.31
CA PRO A 184 -3.52 20.47 -15.12
C PRO A 184 -2.23 20.41 -14.30
N LEU A 185 -2.01 21.28 -13.31
CA LEU A 185 -0.85 21.16 -12.41
C LEU A 185 -0.86 19.84 -11.63
N GLY A 186 -2.02 19.45 -11.09
CA GLY A 186 -2.19 18.19 -10.38
C GLY A 186 -1.98 16.95 -11.26
N ALA A 187 -2.09 17.09 -12.58
CA ALA A 187 -1.78 16.03 -13.53
C ALA A 187 -0.28 15.93 -13.87
N VAL A 188 0.53 16.95 -13.56
CA VAL A 188 1.97 16.92 -13.78
C VAL A 188 2.63 16.03 -12.72
N LYS A 189 3.36 15.01 -13.18
CA LYS A 189 4.11 14.14 -12.28
C LYS A 189 5.24 14.94 -11.61
N GLY A 190 5.17 15.08 -10.28
CA GLY A 190 6.22 15.69 -9.46
C GLY A 190 7.49 14.84 -9.38
N LEU A 191 8.54 15.42 -8.80
CA LEU A 191 9.81 14.75 -8.53
C LEU A 191 9.67 13.89 -7.26
N GLU A 192 9.39 12.59 -7.45
CA GLU A 192 9.19 11.63 -6.36
C GLU A 192 10.44 11.41 -5.50
N ASP A 193 11.62 11.70 -6.05
CA ASP A 193 12.93 11.52 -5.43
C ASP A 193 13.36 12.71 -4.56
N VAL A 194 12.72 13.87 -4.69
CA VAL A 194 12.99 15.10 -3.91
C VAL A 194 11.69 15.62 -3.28
N PRO A 195 11.17 14.94 -2.23
CA PRO A 195 9.86 15.24 -1.67
C PRO A 195 9.77 16.62 -1.02
N GLU A 196 10.89 17.29 -0.75
CA GLU A 196 10.91 18.67 -0.25
C GLU A 196 10.55 19.70 -1.34
N TRP A 197 10.54 19.31 -2.62
CA TRP A 197 10.25 20.21 -3.73
C TRP A 197 8.80 20.08 -4.19
N SER A 198 8.15 21.24 -4.34
CA SER A 198 6.79 21.33 -4.88
C SER A 198 6.83 21.94 -6.27
N LEU A 199 6.09 21.34 -7.21
CA LEU A 199 5.84 21.98 -8.49
C LEU A 199 5.00 23.25 -8.28
N ALA A 200 5.34 24.29 -9.03
CA ALA A 200 4.65 25.58 -9.00
C ALA A 200 4.45 26.09 -10.42
N VAL A 201 3.42 26.90 -10.62
CA VAL A 201 3.16 27.61 -11.87
C VAL A 201 3.64 29.05 -11.72
N VAL A 202 4.48 29.50 -12.65
CA VAL A 202 4.91 30.90 -12.74
C VAL A 202 3.83 31.67 -13.49
N LEU A 203 3.14 32.59 -12.81
CA LEU A 203 2.04 33.38 -13.38
C LEU A 203 2.53 34.66 -14.06
N ASP A 204 3.65 35.20 -13.60
CA ASP A 204 4.29 36.38 -14.16
C ASP A 204 5.81 36.30 -13.89
N SER A 205 6.62 36.83 -14.80
CA SER A 205 8.06 36.95 -14.65
C SER A 205 8.50 38.33 -15.12
N SER A 206 8.71 39.24 -14.16
CA SER A 206 9.24 40.58 -14.40
C SER A 206 10.71 40.57 -14.79
#